data_AF-A0A7L2RUY2-F1
#
_entry.id   AF-A0A7L2RUY2-F1
#
_cell.length_a   1.000
_cell.length_b   1.000
_cell.length_c   1.000
_cell.angle_alpha   90.00
_cell.angle_beta   90.00
_cell.angle_gamma   90.00
#
_symmetry.space_group_name_H-M   'P 1'
#
loop_
_entity.id
_entity.type
_entity.pdbx_description
1 polymer ?
#
loop_
_entity_poly.entity_id
_entity_poly.type
_entity_poly.pdbx_seq_one_letter_code
_entity_poly.pdbx_strand_id
1 'polypeptide(L)' 'QVDFWRHPTGPQHPVDMRVPSPSLQAVRAFLGSRNFSYTTMIEDVQELLDEEKQAMVRARRIKRSSREFDFASYHTIDEV' A
#
# COMPACT_ATOMS: atom_id res chain seq x y z
N GLN A 1 10.81 8.53 -8.99
CA GLN A 1 9.80 9.45 -8.40
C GLN A 1 9.21 8.77 -7.18
N VAL A 2 9.07 9.48 -6.06
CA VAL A 2 8.45 8.95 -4.83
C VAL A 2 6.97 9.30 -4.80
N ASP A 3 6.21 8.56 -3.99
CA ASP A 3 4.77 8.70 -3.85
C ASP A 3 4.42 8.91 -2.37
N PHE A 4 3.70 9.99 -2.04
CA PHE A 4 3.42 10.36 -0.65
C PHE A 4 2.03 9.83 -0.26
N TRP A 5 2.01 8.89 0.69
CA TRP A 5 0.77 8.37 1.27
C TRP A 5 0.24 9.25 2.38
N ARG A 6 1.16 9.90 3.13
CA ARG A 6 0.84 10.95 4.07
C ARG A 6 1.70 12.16 3.77
N HIS A 7 1.07 13.21 3.26
CA HIS A 7 1.76 14.44 2.89
C HIS A 7 2.34 15.18 4.11
N PRO A 8 3.44 15.93 3.93
CA PRO A 8 3.95 16.84 4.95
C PRO A 8 2.90 17.90 5.32
N THR A 9 2.54 17.96 6.59
CA THR A 9 1.54 18.89 7.13
C THR A 9 2.14 19.94 8.06
N GLY A 10 3.33 19.69 8.58
CA GLY A 10 4.08 20.62 9.43
C GLY A 10 5.24 19.92 10.13
N PRO A 11 6.06 20.66 10.90
CA PRO A 11 7.11 20.08 11.74
C PRO A 11 6.53 19.03 12.69
N GLN A 12 7.32 17.99 12.99
CA GLN A 12 6.98 16.89 13.92
C GLN A 12 5.76 16.02 13.52
N HIS A 13 5.11 16.31 12.40
CA HIS A 13 4.09 15.43 11.84
C HIS A 13 4.78 14.38 10.96
N PRO A 14 4.44 13.09 11.11
CA PRO A 14 5.06 12.05 10.30
C PRO A 14 4.64 12.17 8.84
N VAL A 15 5.53 11.70 7.96
CA VAL A 15 5.36 11.67 6.52
C VAL A 15 5.55 10.22 6.09
N ASP A 16 4.57 9.68 5.38
CA ASP A 16 4.59 8.32 4.88
C ASP A 16 4.75 8.37 3.37
N MET A 17 5.73 7.65 2.83
CA MET A 17 6.01 7.64 1.40
C MET A 17 6.34 6.24 0.91
N ARG A 18 5.79 5.89 -0.25
CA ARG A 18 6.20 4.72 -1.02
C ARG A 18 7.38 5.10 -1.91
N VAL A 19 8.45 4.34 -1.78
CA VAL A 19 9.68 4.52 -2.57
C VAL A 19 9.78 3.36 -3.56
N PRO A 20 9.78 3.62 -4.88
CA PRO A 20 10.05 2.56 -5.86
C PRO A 20 11.43 1.95 -5.65
N SER A 21 11.54 0.63 -5.78
CA SER A 21 12.79 -0.13 -5.59
C SER A 21 14.02 0.49 -6.30
N PRO A 22 13.93 0.94 -7.58
CA PRO A 22 15.07 1.57 -8.26
C PRO A 22 15.59 2.86 -7.60
N SER A 23 14.76 3.55 -6.83
CA SER A 23 15.10 4.81 -6.14
C SER A 23 15.43 4.62 -4.66
N LEU A 24 15.31 3.40 -4.10
CA LEU A 24 15.40 3.15 -2.67
C LEU A 24 16.76 3.56 -2.07
N GLN A 25 17.85 3.20 -2.75
CA GLN A 25 19.20 3.53 -2.29
C GLN A 25 19.43 5.06 -2.26
N ALA A 26 19.01 5.76 -3.32
CA ALA A 26 19.14 7.21 -3.42
C ALA A 26 18.34 7.93 -2.32
N VAL A 27 17.12 7.48 -2.04
CA VAL A 27 16.29 8.05 -0.97
C VAL A 27 16.88 7.77 0.41
N ARG A 28 17.34 6.55 0.70
CA ARG A 28 17.98 6.23 1.98
C ARG A 28 19.26 7.05 2.21
N ALA A 29 20.07 7.21 1.17
CA ALA A 29 21.26 8.07 1.23
C ALA A 29 20.91 9.53 1.51
N PHE A 30 19.87 10.06 0.86
CA PHE A 30 19.38 11.42 1.10
C PHE A 30 18.91 11.60 2.54
N LEU A 31 18.07 10.68 3.06
CA LEU A 31 17.57 10.74 4.43
C LEU A 31 18.70 10.67 5.45
N GLY A 32 19.66 9.76 5.25
CA GLY A 32 20.85 9.65 6.09
C GLY A 32 21.71 10.91 6.09
N SER A 33 21.96 11.50 4.91
CA SER A 33 22.77 12.73 4.79
C SER A 33 22.17 13.94 5.50
N ARG A 34 20.86 13.95 5.73
CA ARG A 34 20.11 15.03 6.39
C ARG A 34 19.67 14.67 7.81
N ASN A 35 20.16 13.55 8.36
CA ASN A 35 19.81 13.05 9.69
C ASN A 35 18.30 12.92 9.92
N PHE A 36 17.55 12.53 8.88
CA PHE A 36 16.15 12.16 9.05
C PHE A 36 16.06 10.75 9.64
N SER A 37 15.43 10.65 10.81
CA SER A 37 15.00 9.36 11.35
C SER A 37 13.87 8.79 10.51
N TYR A 38 13.94 7.51 10.16
CA TYR A 38 12.89 6.81 9.43
C TYR A 38 12.80 5.36 9.90
N THR A 39 11.64 4.75 9.63
CA THR A 39 11.41 3.32 9.79
C THR A 39 10.75 2.79 8.52
N THR A 40 10.97 1.51 8.21
CA THR A 40 10.26 0.84 7.13
C THR A 40 8.97 0.26 7.69
N MET A 41 7.82 0.79 7.29
CA MET A 41 6.51 0.27 7.73
C MET A 41 6.06 -0.95 6.93
N ILE A 42 6.31 -0.94 5.62
CA ILE A 42 5.99 -2.02 4.68
C ILE A 42 7.25 -2.28 3.87
N GLU A 43 7.75 -3.51 3.93
CA GLU A 43 8.98 -3.92 3.23
C GLU A 43 8.73 -4.08 1.73
N ASP A 44 7.65 -4.77 1.37
CA ASP A 44 7.22 -4.96 -0.01
C ASP A 44 5.71 -4.70 -0.16
N VAL A 45 5.39 -3.65 -0.92
CA VAL A 45 4.00 -3.32 -1.25
C VAL A 45 3.40 -4.36 -2.20
N GLN A 46 4.22 -5.04 -3.01
CA GLN A 46 3.76 -6.05 -3.96
C GLN A 46 3.19 -7.28 -3.25
N GLU A 47 3.79 -7.69 -2.14
CA GLU A 47 3.32 -8.83 -1.33
C GLU A 47 1.88 -8.58 -0.83
N LEU A 48 1.62 -7.40 -0.26
CA LEU A 48 0.28 -7.01 0.20
C LEU A 48 -0.75 -6.97 -0.94
N LEU A 49 -0.34 -6.45 -2.12
CA LEU A 49 -1.23 -6.42 -3.29
C LEU A 49 -1.54 -7.82 -3.83
N ASP A 50 -0.60 -8.74 -3.73
CA ASP A 50 -0.80 -10.11 -4.18
C ASP A 50 -1.73 -10.87 -3.21
N GLU A 51 -1.60 -10.67 -1.91
CA GLU A 51 -2.53 -11.18 -0.90
C GLU A 51 -3.96 -10.67 -1.11
N GLU A 52 -4.12 -9.37 -1.34
CA GLU A 52 -5.42 -8.73 -1.60
C GLU A 52 -6.08 -9.33 -2.85
N LYS A 53 -5.35 -9.45 -3.96
CA LYS A 53 -5.85 -10.06 -5.20
C LYS A 53 -6.27 -11.51 -4.99
N GLN A 54 -5.49 -12.29 -4.25
CA GLN A 54 -5.85 -13.67 -3.94
C GLN A 54 -7.12 -13.74 -3.09
N ALA A 55 -7.29 -12.83 -2.12
CA ALA A 55 -8.51 -12.74 -1.31
C ALA A 55 -9.74 -12.43 -2.18
N MET A 56 -9.64 -11.47 -3.11
CA MET A 56 -10.73 -11.15 -4.05
C MET A 56 -11.11 -12.36 -4.93
N VAL A 57 -10.13 -13.12 -5.42
CA VAL A 57 -10.40 -14.34 -6.21
C VAL A 57 -11.15 -15.38 -5.38
N ARG A 58 -10.80 -15.56 -4.11
CA ARG A 58 -11.50 -16.47 -3.19
C ARG A 58 -12.93 -16.00 -2.93
N ALA A 59 -13.12 -14.72 -2.60
CA ALA A 59 -14.43 -14.14 -2.33
C ALA A 59 -15.38 -14.28 -3.53
N ARG A 60 -14.91 -14.00 -4.75
CA ARG A 60 -15.69 -14.17 -5.98
C ARG A 60 -16.14 -15.61 -6.24
N ARG A 61 -15.32 -16.61 -5.90
CA ARG A 61 -15.70 -18.02 -6.01
C ARG A 61 -16.85 -18.35 -5.04
N ILE A 62 -16.83 -17.79 -3.84
CA ILE A 62 -17.88 -17.97 -2.83
C ILE A 62 -19.15 -17.23 -3.26
N LYS A 63 -19.06 -15.98 -3.72
CA LYS A 63 -20.22 -15.19 -4.21
C LYS A 63 -21.01 -15.90 -5.31
N ARG A 64 -20.37 -16.67 -6.20
CA ARG A 64 -21.11 -17.48 -7.21
C ARG A 64 -22.12 -18.47 -6.61
N SER A 65 -21.98 -18.81 -5.32
CA SER A 65 -22.89 -19.70 -4.59
C SER A 65 -23.93 -18.99 -3.71
N SER A 66 -23.86 -17.65 -3.55
CA SER A 66 -24.76 -16.85 -2.72
C SER A 66 -25.34 -15.66 -3.51
N ARG A 67 -26.59 -15.29 -3.25
CA ARG A 67 -27.25 -14.14 -3.90
C ARG A 67 -27.04 -12.81 -3.16
N GLU A 68 -26.41 -12.83 -2.00
CA GLU A 68 -26.20 -11.65 -1.15
C GLU A 68 -24.89 -10.92 -1.49
N PHE A 69 -24.87 -9.60 -1.33
CA PHE A 69 -23.67 -8.79 -1.51
C PHE A 69 -22.75 -8.91 -0.29
N ASP A 70 -21.49 -9.26 -0.51
CA ASP A 70 -20.50 -9.40 0.55
C ASP A 70 -19.80 -8.08 0.84
N PHE A 71 -20.16 -7.39 1.92
CA PHE A 71 -19.55 -6.14 2.34
C PHE A 71 -18.16 -6.31 2.98
N ALA A 72 -17.71 -7.53 3.27
CA ALA A 72 -16.41 -7.80 3.87
C ALA A 72 -15.30 -8.02 2.84
N SER A 73 -15.63 -7.98 1.54
CA SER A 73 -14.68 -8.19 0.44
C SER A 73 -14.61 -6.99 -0.49
N TYR A 74 -13.46 -6.80 -1.14
CA TYR A 74 -13.33 -5.84 -2.24
C TYR A 74 -14.00 -6.35 -3.52
N HIS A 75 -14.56 -5.42 -4.29
CA HIS A 75 -15.26 -5.67 -5.56
C HIS A 75 -14.72 -4.78 -6.67
N THR A 76 -14.82 -5.21 -7.93
CA THR A 76 -14.58 -4.31 -9.07
C THR A 76 -15.74 -3.34 -9.24
N ILE A 77 -15.50 -2.28 -10.02
CA ILE A 77 -16.52 -1.29 -10.35
C ILE A 77 -17.76 -1.91 -11.00
N ASP A 78 -17.62 -2.94 -11.85
CA ASP A 78 -18.75 -3.62 -12.49
C ASP A 78 -19.59 -4.48 -11.51
N GLU A 79 -19.06 -4.77 -10.31
CA GLU A 79 -19.72 -5.59 -9.29
C GLU A 79 -20.51 -4.75 -8.27
N VAL A 80 -20.40 -3.41 -8.33
CA VAL A 80 -21.03 -2.41 -7.45
C VAL A 80 -22.07 -1.62 -8.23
#